data_AF-A0A9E2MLZ7-F1
#
_entry.id   AF-A0A9E2MLZ7-F1
#
_cell.length_a   1.000
_cell.length_b   1.000
_cell.length_c   1.000
_cell.angle_alpha   90.00
_cell.angle_beta   90.00
_cell.angle_gamma   90.00
#
_symmetry.space_group_name_H-M   'P 1'
#
loop_
_entity.id
_entity.type
_entity.pdbx_description
1 polymer ?
#
loop_
_entity_poly.entity_id
_entity_poly.type
_entity_poly.pdbx_seq_one_letter_code
_entity_poly.pdbx_strand_id
1 'polypeptide(L)'
;MKWFPYNKGGSFRKWSGNYEYVVDWENDGLEIKNDVIRKYPYLNGNVGFVLKLTNPYFQKCLTWTATSSSYFGIRYSPLGFMFDMKGSSCFCKENVLFPLLGFLASNVTAGLLKAINPTIEFQNGNLKDLPISPKFKDNNFLIKVEVVVKRLINNSKHDWDSFETSWESTEFPILQFKKKTVVESYQVYRDECRKMTEQMKQLEEENNRIFIEAYGLNDELTPDVPIEEITLFANPKFRYRGVLTDDELEVRFKADTMKEFFSYAVGCVMGRYSLDKSCLIYAHNGNEGFDPTQYKIFPADDDGIIPITDHEWFDDDAACRFFRFIETAWDKKGLDANLDFIAEAVGRKGSESSREAIRRYFVNDFYKDHCQTYKKRPIYWLFTSGKEKAFQALVYLHRYNEGALSRMRTEYVLPLQTKINRHIEHLEKDKDSAVSTSAANKIQKEISSLLKQKDELIKFDERLRHCADMKIKLDLDDGVKVNYAKFGELLADVKKIAWVKEEKDESAD
;
A
#
# COMPACT_ATOMS: atom_id res chain seq x y z
N MET A 1 -6.60 -23.75 -5.42
CA MET A 1 -5.85 -22.50 -5.15
C MET A 1 -5.21 -22.11 -6.47
N LYS A 2 -5.50 -20.90 -6.95
CA LYS A 2 -5.07 -20.42 -8.27
C LYS A 2 -3.78 -19.61 -8.21
N TRP A 3 -3.75 -18.63 -7.30
CA TRP A 3 -2.63 -17.70 -7.13
C TRP A 3 -1.60 -18.22 -6.12
N PHE A 4 -0.35 -18.35 -6.54
CA PHE A 4 0.78 -18.78 -5.72
C PHE A 4 1.81 -17.64 -5.55
N PRO A 5 2.45 -17.48 -4.38
CA PRO A 5 3.46 -16.46 -4.16
C PRO A 5 4.64 -16.51 -5.15
N TYR A 6 5.14 -15.35 -5.54
CA TYR A 6 6.17 -15.22 -6.57
C TYR A 6 7.24 -14.18 -6.23
N ASN A 7 8.52 -14.59 -6.25
CA ASN A 7 9.66 -13.70 -6.06
C ASN A 7 10.12 -13.11 -7.41
N LYS A 8 9.92 -11.80 -7.58
CA LYS A 8 10.33 -11.03 -8.77
C LYS A 8 11.48 -10.05 -8.51
N GLY A 9 12.20 -10.24 -7.41
CA GLY A 9 13.11 -9.22 -6.87
C GLY A 9 12.32 -8.12 -6.15
N GLY A 10 12.70 -6.86 -6.36
CA GLY A 10 12.02 -5.71 -5.75
C GLY A 10 12.99 -4.66 -5.22
N SER A 11 12.45 -3.73 -4.42
CA SER A 11 13.25 -2.67 -3.79
C SER A 11 14.36 -3.24 -2.90
N PHE A 12 15.47 -2.53 -2.77
CA PHE A 12 16.58 -2.94 -1.92
C PHE A 12 16.09 -3.13 -0.47
N ARG A 13 16.22 -4.37 0.03
CA ARG A 13 15.79 -4.79 1.37
C ARG A 13 16.57 -6.04 1.77
N LYS A 14 17.00 -6.11 3.03
CA LYS A 14 17.65 -7.28 3.64
C LYS A 14 16.66 -8.08 4.49
N TRP A 15 17.00 -9.33 4.76
CA TRP A 15 16.36 -10.25 5.71
C TRP A 15 14.97 -10.77 5.35
N SER A 16 13.97 -9.92 5.06
CA SER A 16 12.61 -10.37 4.67
C SER A 16 11.80 -9.30 3.93
N GLY A 17 10.66 -9.68 3.35
CA GLY A 17 9.71 -8.78 2.66
C GLY A 17 9.82 -8.81 1.13
N ASN A 18 9.20 -7.83 0.47
CA ASN A 18 8.94 -7.78 -0.98
C ASN A 18 7.99 -8.89 -1.49
N TYR A 19 7.08 -9.36 -0.64
CA TYR A 19 6.03 -10.31 -1.03
C TYR A 19 4.89 -9.57 -1.75
N GLU A 20 5.12 -9.16 -2.99
CA GLU A 20 4.19 -8.31 -3.75
C GLU A 20 3.51 -9.03 -4.92
N TYR A 21 4.03 -10.18 -5.35
CA TYR A 21 3.61 -10.84 -6.57
C TYR A 21 3.07 -12.24 -6.30
N VAL A 22 2.09 -12.60 -7.13
CA VAL A 22 1.58 -13.96 -7.26
C VAL A 22 1.60 -14.36 -8.73
N VAL A 23 1.61 -15.67 -8.98
CA VAL A 23 1.51 -16.27 -10.30
C VAL A 23 0.36 -17.26 -10.31
N ASP A 24 -0.36 -17.34 -11.43
CA ASP A 24 -1.34 -18.40 -11.62
C ASP A 24 -0.61 -19.73 -11.80
N TRP A 25 -0.81 -20.63 -10.83
CA TRP A 25 -0.33 -22.00 -10.88
C TRP A 25 -1.47 -22.99 -10.65
N GLU A 26 -2.71 -22.62 -11.00
CA GLU A 26 -3.85 -23.52 -10.91
C GLU A 26 -3.63 -24.76 -11.77
N ASN A 27 -4.06 -25.92 -11.26
CA ASN A 27 -3.93 -27.20 -11.94
C ASN A 27 -2.50 -27.48 -12.43
N ASP A 28 -1.51 -27.19 -11.57
CA ASP A 28 -0.08 -27.28 -11.88
C ASP A 28 0.34 -26.36 -13.05
N GLY A 29 -0.19 -25.13 -13.07
CA GLY A 29 0.15 -24.13 -14.08
C GLY A 29 -0.34 -24.49 -15.48
N LEU A 30 -1.51 -25.12 -15.61
CA LEU A 30 -2.06 -25.54 -16.91
C LEU A 30 -2.17 -24.37 -17.90
N GLU A 31 -2.72 -23.24 -17.44
CA GLU A 31 -2.92 -22.05 -18.29
C GLU A 31 -1.59 -21.48 -18.79
N ILE A 32 -0.64 -21.24 -17.89
CA ILE A 32 0.67 -20.69 -18.26
C ILE A 32 1.47 -21.66 -19.15
N LYS A 33 1.34 -22.98 -18.96
CA LYS A 33 1.94 -23.99 -19.85
C LYS A 33 1.34 -23.90 -21.26
N ASN A 34 0.02 -23.82 -21.38
CA ASN A 34 -0.67 -23.68 -22.67
C ASN A 34 -0.27 -22.37 -23.38
N ASP A 35 -0.15 -21.28 -22.63
CA ASP A 35 0.32 -19.99 -23.16
C ASP A 35 1.74 -20.06 -23.70
N VAL A 36 2.64 -20.76 -23.01
CA VAL A 36 4.01 -20.98 -23.50
C VAL A 36 4.01 -21.81 -24.79
N ILE A 37 3.19 -22.86 -24.90
CA ILE A 37 3.08 -23.67 -26.13
C ILE A 37 2.61 -22.79 -27.30
N ARG A 38 1.57 -21.99 -27.07
CA ARG A 38 1.00 -21.09 -28.08
C ARG A 38 1.98 -20.00 -28.50
N LYS A 39 2.70 -19.39 -27.55
CA LYS A 39 3.62 -18.27 -27.79
C LYS A 39 4.97 -18.72 -28.37
N TYR A 40 5.41 -19.93 -28.05
CA TYR A 40 6.71 -20.47 -28.45
C TYR A 40 6.55 -21.86 -29.12
N PRO A 41 5.88 -21.93 -30.28
CA PRO A 41 5.60 -23.20 -30.95
C PRO A 41 6.87 -23.98 -31.34
N TYR A 42 7.97 -23.26 -31.60
CA TYR A 42 9.28 -23.85 -31.91
C TYR A 42 9.90 -24.67 -30.77
N LEU A 43 9.36 -24.59 -29.54
CA LEU A 43 9.80 -25.43 -28.42
C LEU A 43 9.23 -26.84 -28.46
N ASN A 44 8.33 -27.16 -29.40
CA ASN A 44 7.74 -28.51 -29.57
C ASN A 44 7.16 -29.08 -28.26
N GLY A 45 6.48 -28.25 -27.47
CA GLY A 45 5.90 -28.65 -26.19
C GLY A 45 6.86 -28.62 -25.00
N ASN A 46 8.15 -28.30 -25.19
CA ASN A 46 9.11 -28.16 -24.10
C ASN A 46 8.93 -26.83 -23.33
N VAL A 47 7.81 -26.72 -22.62
CA VAL A 47 7.47 -25.58 -21.75
C VAL A 47 8.48 -25.38 -20.63
N GLY A 48 9.17 -26.47 -20.23
CA GLY A 48 10.18 -26.47 -19.18
C GLY A 48 11.36 -25.54 -19.48
N PHE A 49 11.67 -25.29 -20.75
CA PHE A 49 12.72 -24.34 -21.13
C PHE A 49 12.41 -22.89 -20.73
N VAL A 50 11.14 -22.48 -20.81
CA VAL A 50 10.69 -21.13 -20.48
C VAL A 50 10.32 -21.03 -19.01
N LEU A 51 9.51 -21.97 -18.51
CA LEU A 51 9.04 -21.98 -17.13
C LEU A 51 10.09 -22.45 -16.13
N LYS A 52 11.23 -22.97 -16.60
CA LYS A 52 12.31 -23.51 -15.77
C LYS A 52 11.80 -24.52 -14.74
N LEU A 53 10.98 -25.47 -15.18
CA LEU A 53 10.33 -26.47 -14.31
C LEU A 53 11.30 -27.37 -13.53
N THR A 54 12.58 -27.38 -13.89
CA THR A 54 13.65 -28.04 -13.13
C THR A 54 14.11 -27.26 -11.91
N ASN A 55 13.67 -26.00 -11.75
CA ASN A 55 13.93 -25.22 -10.55
C ASN A 55 13.19 -25.84 -9.35
N PRO A 56 13.76 -25.78 -8.15
CA PRO A 56 13.13 -26.27 -6.93
C PRO A 56 12.07 -25.26 -6.42
N TYR A 57 11.02 -25.03 -7.22
CA TYR A 57 9.91 -24.18 -6.85
C TYR A 57 9.23 -24.65 -5.56
N PHE A 58 8.63 -23.69 -4.86
CA PHE A 58 7.90 -23.89 -3.61
C PHE A 58 8.77 -24.31 -2.42
N GLN A 59 10.08 -24.50 -2.58
CA GLN A 59 11.01 -24.77 -1.50
C GLN A 59 11.47 -23.48 -0.80
N LYS A 60 11.78 -23.58 0.50
CA LYS A 60 12.42 -22.48 1.23
C LYS A 60 13.78 -22.14 0.63
N CYS A 61 14.10 -20.86 0.51
CA CYS A 61 15.34 -20.41 -0.11
C CYS A 61 15.77 -19.03 0.38
N LEU A 62 16.96 -18.60 -0.07
CA LEU A 62 17.40 -17.21 0.00
C LEU A 62 17.17 -16.57 -1.36
N THR A 63 16.59 -15.37 -1.40
CA THR A 63 16.30 -14.63 -2.64
C THR A 63 16.91 -13.23 -2.61
N TRP A 64 17.33 -12.73 -3.77
CA TRP A 64 17.84 -11.37 -3.93
C TRP A 64 17.31 -10.72 -5.21
N THR A 65 17.42 -9.41 -5.27
CA THR A 65 17.16 -8.67 -6.52
C THR A 65 18.41 -8.71 -7.38
N ALA A 66 18.32 -9.31 -8.58
CA ALA A 66 19.49 -9.51 -9.44
C ALA A 66 20.12 -8.19 -9.94
N THR A 67 19.34 -7.13 -10.12
CA THR A 67 19.83 -5.81 -10.53
C THR A 67 19.64 -4.81 -9.39
N SER A 68 20.71 -4.22 -8.88
CA SER A 68 20.62 -3.17 -7.85
C SER A 68 21.73 -2.14 -8.03
N SER A 69 21.33 -0.87 -8.15
CA SER A 69 22.24 0.29 -8.18
C SER A 69 22.64 0.80 -6.80
N SER A 70 22.15 0.14 -5.74
CA SER A 70 22.44 0.49 -4.35
C SER A 70 23.45 -0.51 -3.80
N TYR A 71 22.95 -1.53 -3.10
CA TYR A 71 23.73 -2.59 -2.49
C TYR A 71 23.14 -3.96 -2.79
N PHE A 72 23.91 -5.00 -2.54
CA PHE A 72 23.43 -6.38 -2.57
C PHE A 72 22.48 -6.61 -1.39
N GLY A 73 21.21 -6.91 -1.70
CA GLY A 73 20.18 -7.15 -0.69
C GLY A 73 19.61 -8.56 -0.83
N ILE A 74 19.78 -9.37 0.21
CA ILE A 74 19.34 -10.76 0.26
C ILE A 74 18.31 -10.97 1.39
N ARG A 75 17.32 -11.83 1.13
CA ARG A 75 16.18 -12.08 2.01
C ARG A 75 15.93 -13.57 2.15
N TYR A 76 15.36 -13.96 3.28
CA TYR A 76 14.76 -15.27 3.46
C TYR A 76 13.41 -15.33 2.72
N SER A 77 13.20 -16.37 1.92
CA SER A 77 11.93 -16.72 1.29
C SER A 77 11.38 -18.00 1.92
N PRO A 78 10.16 -17.97 2.50
CA PRO A 78 9.55 -19.16 3.08
C PRO A 78 9.09 -20.15 1.98
N LEU A 79 8.56 -21.30 2.42
CA LEU A 79 7.95 -22.30 1.56
C LEU A 79 6.79 -21.70 0.74
N GLY A 80 6.58 -22.21 -0.48
CA GLY A 80 5.42 -21.87 -1.31
C GLY A 80 5.67 -20.83 -2.39
N PHE A 81 6.91 -20.36 -2.58
CA PHE A 81 7.24 -19.34 -3.58
C PHE A 81 7.81 -19.95 -4.88
N MET A 82 7.38 -19.40 -6.02
CA MET A 82 8.09 -19.48 -7.29
C MET A 82 9.02 -18.26 -7.46
N PHE A 83 9.93 -18.29 -8.43
CA PHE A 83 10.87 -17.19 -8.68
C PHE A 83 11.33 -17.12 -10.13
N ASP A 84 11.82 -15.96 -10.57
CA ASP A 84 12.53 -15.79 -11.86
C ASP A 84 14.00 -15.36 -11.68
N MET A 85 14.64 -15.04 -12.80
CA MET A 85 16.01 -14.53 -12.84
C MET A 85 16.18 -13.15 -12.19
N LYS A 86 15.13 -12.36 -12.01
CA LYS A 86 15.20 -11.04 -11.34
C LYS A 86 14.98 -11.15 -9.84
N GLY A 87 14.26 -12.17 -9.40
CA GLY A 87 14.20 -12.69 -8.02
C GLY A 87 15.05 -13.95 -7.82
N SER A 88 16.30 -13.95 -8.29
CA SER A 88 17.19 -15.13 -8.19
C SER A 88 17.23 -15.70 -6.78
N SER A 89 17.43 -17.02 -6.71
CA SER A 89 17.31 -17.77 -5.46
C SER A 89 18.45 -18.78 -5.28
N CYS A 90 18.81 -19.00 -4.01
CA CYS A 90 19.83 -19.94 -3.56
C CYS A 90 19.20 -20.95 -2.59
N PHE A 91 19.50 -22.23 -2.82
CA PHE A 91 18.97 -23.36 -2.06
C PHE A 91 20.12 -24.06 -1.35
N CYS A 92 19.94 -24.36 -0.07
CA CYS A 92 20.93 -25.06 0.74
C CYS A 92 20.24 -25.92 1.80
N LYS A 93 21.05 -26.70 2.53
CA LYS A 93 20.57 -27.47 3.68
C LYS A 93 20.05 -26.54 4.77
N GLU A 94 19.06 -27.02 5.51
CA GLU A 94 18.35 -26.25 6.54
C GLU A 94 19.27 -25.69 7.62
N ASN A 95 20.21 -26.49 8.12
CA ASN A 95 21.18 -26.08 9.14
C ASN A 95 22.18 -25.01 8.67
N VAL A 96 22.24 -24.74 7.36
CA VAL A 96 23.15 -23.74 6.77
C VAL A 96 22.39 -22.53 6.24
N LEU A 97 21.05 -22.58 6.15
CA LEU A 97 20.24 -21.54 5.52
C LEU A 97 20.39 -20.17 6.19
N PHE A 98 20.23 -20.10 7.51
CA PHE A 98 20.40 -18.85 8.26
C PHE A 98 21.86 -18.39 8.34
N PRO A 99 22.84 -19.28 8.61
CA PRO A 99 24.25 -18.91 8.53
C PRO A 99 24.68 -18.35 7.17
N LEU A 100 24.19 -18.93 6.07
CA LEU A 100 24.46 -18.46 4.72
C LEU A 100 23.81 -17.10 4.45
N LEU A 101 22.58 -16.89 4.93
CA LEU A 101 21.94 -15.57 4.85
C LEU A 101 22.74 -14.51 5.61
N GLY A 102 23.20 -14.83 6.83
CA GLY A 102 24.04 -13.93 7.62
C GLY A 102 25.32 -13.55 6.89
N PHE A 103 26.00 -14.53 6.28
CA PHE A 103 27.20 -14.28 5.48
C PHE A 103 26.89 -13.36 4.32
N LEU A 104 25.92 -13.75 3.47
CA LEU A 104 25.59 -13.04 2.25
C LEU A 104 25.08 -11.61 2.50
N ALA A 105 24.51 -11.33 3.66
CA ALA A 105 24.07 -9.99 4.07
C ALA A 105 25.14 -9.18 4.82
N SER A 106 26.33 -9.75 5.07
CA SER A 106 27.41 -9.08 5.79
C SER A 106 28.21 -8.12 4.90
N ASN A 107 28.89 -7.17 5.54
CA ASN A 107 29.84 -6.28 4.86
C ASN A 107 31.06 -7.01 4.28
N VAL A 108 31.42 -8.19 4.79
CA VAL A 108 32.42 -9.07 4.19
C VAL A 108 31.98 -9.48 2.78
N THR A 109 30.75 -9.98 2.62
CA THR A 109 30.21 -10.31 1.29
C THR A 109 30.12 -9.07 0.41
N ALA A 110 29.72 -7.91 0.95
CA ALA A 110 29.69 -6.68 0.17
C ALA A 110 31.09 -6.30 -0.37
N GLY A 111 32.13 -6.40 0.46
CA GLY A 111 33.52 -6.16 0.05
C GLY A 111 34.00 -7.16 -1.00
N LEU A 112 33.72 -8.45 -0.81
CA LEU A 112 34.08 -9.51 -1.76
C LEU A 112 33.37 -9.34 -3.11
N LEU A 113 32.07 -9.07 -3.11
CA LEU A 113 31.30 -8.83 -4.33
C LEU A 113 31.83 -7.62 -5.09
N LYS A 114 32.22 -6.54 -4.39
CA LYS A 114 32.83 -5.36 -5.01
C LYS A 114 34.16 -5.69 -5.70
N ALA A 115 34.92 -6.65 -5.17
CA ALA A 115 36.18 -7.08 -5.77
C ALA A 115 35.99 -8.00 -6.98
N ILE A 116 35.04 -8.95 -6.93
CA ILE A 116 34.86 -9.96 -7.99
C ILE A 116 33.84 -9.56 -9.07
N ASN A 117 32.94 -8.63 -8.77
CA ASN A 117 31.87 -8.19 -9.65
C ASN A 117 31.61 -6.68 -9.49
N PRO A 118 32.37 -5.81 -10.16
CA PRO A 118 32.23 -4.36 -10.08
C PRO A 118 31.00 -3.83 -10.87
N THR A 119 29.98 -4.66 -11.10
CA THR A 119 28.76 -4.29 -11.84
C THR A 119 27.54 -4.23 -10.92
N ILE A 120 26.43 -3.69 -11.43
CA ILE A 120 25.16 -3.61 -10.71
C ILE A 120 24.31 -4.90 -10.78
N GLU A 121 24.78 -5.91 -11.53
CA GLU A 121 24.06 -7.18 -11.72
C GLU A 121 24.69 -8.29 -10.87
N PHE A 122 23.98 -8.76 -9.86
CA PHE A 122 24.37 -9.86 -8.98
C PHE A 122 23.86 -11.19 -9.54
N GLN A 123 24.69 -11.85 -10.34
CA GLN A 123 24.36 -13.13 -10.96
C GLN A 123 24.67 -14.31 -10.05
N ASN A 124 24.00 -15.45 -10.29
CA ASN A 124 24.22 -16.69 -9.53
C ASN A 124 25.69 -17.13 -9.54
N GLY A 125 26.40 -16.91 -10.65
CA GLY A 125 27.83 -17.20 -10.76
C GLY A 125 28.67 -16.41 -9.76
N ASN A 126 28.40 -15.11 -9.60
CA ASN A 126 29.16 -14.27 -8.67
C ASN A 126 29.02 -14.74 -7.22
N LEU A 127 27.81 -15.15 -6.81
CA LEU A 127 27.58 -15.68 -5.47
C LEU A 127 28.24 -17.06 -5.28
N LYS A 128 28.32 -17.87 -6.34
CA LYS A 128 28.96 -19.19 -6.31
C LYS A 128 30.47 -19.09 -6.09
N ASP A 129 31.08 -18.02 -6.56
CA ASP A 129 32.53 -17.78 -6.46
C ASP A 129 32.95 -17.18 -5.11
N LEU A 130 32.00 -16.84 -4.23
CA LEU A 130 32.31 -16.32 -2.90
C LEU A 130 32.99 -17.39 -2.04
N PRO A 131 34.16 -17.11 -1.44
CA PRO A 131 34.84 -18.04 -0.56
C PRO A 131 34.02 -18.24 0.72
N ILE A 132 33.81 -19.50 1.11
CA ILE A 132 33.13 -19.86 2.36
C ILE A 132 34.17 -20.18 3.43
N SER A 133 34.11 -19.46 4.56
CA SER A 133 35.01 -19.68 5.70
C SER A 133 34.94 -21.13 6.22
N PRO A 134 36.07 -21.75 6.61
CA PRO A 134 36.09 -23.06 7.28
C PRO A 134 35.21 -23.14 8.53
N LYS A 135 34.90 -21.99 9.16
CA LYS A 135 33.97 -21.87 10.30
C LYS A 135 32.56 -22.40 10.00
N PHE A 136 32.15 -22.50 8.74
CA PHE A 136 30.88 -23.16 8.37
C PHE A 136 30.82 -24.66 8.71
N LYS A 137 31.95 -25.28 9.10
CA LYS A 137 31.99 -26.65 9.62
C LYS A 137 31.83 -26.73 11.14
N ASP A 138 31.85 -25.59 11.83
CA ASP A 138 31.71 -25.50 13.29
C ASP A 138 30.25 -25.26 13.67
N ASN A 139 29.62 -26.24 14.32
CA ASN A 139 28.23 -26.15 14.74
C ASN A 139 27.96 -25.00 15.71
N ASN A 140 28.91 -24.66 16.60
CA ASN A 140 28.73 -23.56 17.55
C ASN A 140 28.69 -22.21 16.82
N PHE A 141 29.53 -22.07 15.78
CA PHE A 141 29.50 -20.91 14.90
C PHE A 141 28.15 -20.80 14.17
N LEU A 142 27.66 -21.90 13.57
CA LEU A 142 26.37 -21.90 12.87
C LEU A 142 25.21 -21.48 13.79
N ILE A 143 25.16 -22.02 15.02
CA ILE A 143 24.14 -21.68 16.01
C ILE A 143 24.23 -20.19 16.41
N LYS A 144 25.46 -19.68 16.65
CA LYS A 144 25.67 -18.26 17.00
C LYS A 144 25.09 -17.34 15.92
N VAL A 145 25.40 -17.60 14.65
CA VAL A 145 24.88 -16.80 13.52
C VAL A 145 23.37 -16.94 13.40
N GLU A 146 22.84 -18.17 13.49
CA GLU A 146 21.41 -18.43 13.35
C GLU A 146 20.55 -17.63 14.35
N VAL A 147 21.01 -17.50 15.60
CA VAL A 147 20.32 -16.69 16.62
C VAL A 147 20.21 -15.22 16.21
N VAL A 148 21.29 -14.63 15.70
CA VAL A 148 21.33 -13.23 15.26
C VAL A 148 20.45 -13.05 14.02
N VAL A 149 20.60 -13.91 13.02
CA VAL A 149 19.88 -13.83 11.73
C VAL A 149 18.37 -14.02 11.92
N LYS A 150 17.93 -14.93 12.79
CA LYS A 150 16.49 -15.09 13.07
C LYS A 150 15.87 -13.83 13.67
N ARG A 151 16.60 -13.12 14.55
CA ARG A 151 16.13 -11.84 15.10
C ARG A 151 16.04 -10.75 14.02
N LEU A 152 17.02 -10.70 13.12
CA LEU A 152 17.01 -9.79 11.97
C LEU A 152 15.83 -10.04 11.03
N ILE A 153 15.56 -11.31 10.70
CA ILE A 153 14.38 -11.70 9.89
C ILE A 153 13.09 -11.28 10.58
N ASN A 154 12.95 -11.56 11.88
CA ASN A 154 11.74 -11.23 12.63
C ASN A 154 11.49 -9.71 12.68
N ASN A 155 12.50 -8.91 12.96
CA ASN A 155 12.38 -7.44 12.95
C ASN A 155 12.00 -6.92 11.56
N SER A 156 12.65 -7.42 10.50
CA SER A 156 12.33 -7.01 9.12
C SER A 156 10.93 -7.44 8.68
N LYS A 157 10.45 -8.60 9.14
CA LYS A 157 9.09 -9.08 8.85
C LYS A 157 8.05 -8.28 9.61
N HIS A 158 8.28 -7.99 10.89
CA HIS A 158 7.39 -7.17 11.70
C HIS A 158 7.22 -5.76 11.11
N ASP A 159 8.32 -5.13 10.67
CA ASP A 159 8.25 -3.85 9.95
C ASP A 159 7.44 -3.96 8.65
N TRP A 160 7.66 -5.00 7.84
CA TRP A 160 6.91 -5.22 6.59
C TRP A 160 5.41 -5.42 6.83
N ASP A 161 5.06 -6.21 7.85
CA ASP A 161 3.68 -6.55 8.19
C ASP A 161 2.93 -5.42 8.92
N SER A 162 3.60 -4.31 9.24
CA SER A 162 2.95 -3.11 9.77
C SER A 162 2.27 -2.24 8.70
N PHE A 163 2.46 -2.56 7.42
CA PHE A 163 1.89 -1.84 6.28
C PHE A 163 0.76 -2.60 5.61
N GLU A 164 -0.29 -1.89 5.21
CA GLU A 164 -1.50 -2.47 4.63
C GLU A 164 -1.32 -3.22 3.30
N THR A 165 -0.16 -3.04 2.66
CA THR A 165 0.24 -3.75 1.44
C THR A 165 0.80 -5.15 1.72
N SER A 166 1.13 -5.48 2.98
CA SER A 166 1.49 -6.84 3.37
C SER A 166 0.24 -7.72 3.45
N TRP A 167 0.37 -8.98 3.03
CA TRP A 167 -0.68 -9.99 3.14
C TRP A 167 -1.02 -10.34 4.60
N GLU A 168 -0.03 -10.19 5.49
CA GLU A 168 -0.14 -10.46 6.93
C GLU A 168 -0.36 -9.17 7.72
N SER A 169 -0.77 -8.07 7.06
CA SER A 169 -1.06 -6.82 7.73
C SER A 169 -2.11 -7.02 8.81
N THR A 170 -1.79 -6.57 10.02
CA THR A 170 -2.69 -6.65 11.17
C THR A 170 -3.31 -5.28 11.46
N GLU A 171 -3.26 -4.84 12.72
CA GLU A 171 -3.79 -3.57 13.18
C GLU A 171 -2.84 -2.42 12.84
N PHE A 172 -3.40 -1.24 12.58
CA PHE A 172 -2.58 -0.06 12.26
C PHE A 172 -1.73 0.35 13.47
N PRO A 173 -0.43 0.68 13.30
CA PRO A 173 0.50 0.82 14.43
C PRO A 173 0.09 1.82 15.51
N ILE A 174 -0.53 2.95 15.14
CA ILE A 174 -0.98 3.95 16.13
C ILE A 174 -2.08 3.37 17.06
N LEU A 175 -2.90 2.44 16.58
CA LEU A 175 -3.91 1.76 17.39
C LEU A 175 -3.28 0.66 18.26
N GLN A 176 -2.29 -0.05 17.72
CA GLN A 176 -1.51 -1.02 18.51
C GLN A 176 -0.81 -0.37 19.71
N PHE A 177 -0.28 0.85 19.54
CA PHE A 177 0.38 1.63 20.59
C PHE A 177 -0.52 2.66 21.26
N LYS A 178 -1.84 2.45 21.21
CA LYS A 178 -2.85 3.40 21.66
C LYS A 178 -2.61 3.89 23.09
N LYS A 179 -2.60 5.22 23.22
CA LYS A 179 -2.63 6.00 24.47
C LYS A 179 -3.90 6.84 24.53
N LYS A 180 -3.94 7.90 25.37
CA LYS A 180 -5.18 8.69 25.57
C LYS A 180 -5.51 9.55 24.37
N THR A 181 -4.50 9.97 23.60
CA THR A 181 -4.66 10.80 22.39
C THR A 181 -3.94 10.19 21.20
N VAL A 182 -4.28 10.65 19.99
CA VAL A 182 -3.57 10.28 18.76
C VAL A 182 -2.12 10.74 18.83
N VAL A 183 -1.86 11.92 19.43
CA VAL A 183 -0.52 12.48 19.61
C VAL A 183 0.35 11.55 20.46
N GLU A 184 -0.13 11.16 21.64
CA GLU A 184 0.59 10.26 22.54
C GLU A 184 0.81 8.88 21.89
N SER A 185 -0.21 8.36 21.21
CA SER A 185 -0.12 7.08 20.48
C SER A 185 0.94 7.14 19.38
N TYR A 186 0.98 8.22 18.62
CA TYR A 186 2.00 8.46 17.58
C TYR A 186 3.40 8.58 18.18
N GLN A 187 3.57 9.31 19.29
CA GLN A 187 4.86 9.46 19.96
C GLN A 187 5.40 8.11 20.41
N VAL A 188 4.57 7.27 21.03
CA VAL A 188 4.95 5.92 21.44
C VAL A 188 5.31 5.07 20.22
N TYR A 189 4.50 5.09 19.17
CA TYR A 189 4.81 4.38 17.93
C TYR A 189 6.16 4.84 17.34
N ARG A 190 6.41 6.14 17.31
CA ARG A 190 7.67 6.71 16.79
C ARG A 190 8.87 6.27 17.62
N ASP A 191 8.74 6.22 18.94
CA ASP A 191 9.80 5.73 19.82
C ASP A 191 10.06 4.24 19.62
N GLU A 192 9.02 3.42 19.40
CA GLU A 192 9.18 2.01 19.02
C GLU A 192 9.84 1.85 17.65
N CYS A 193 9.53 2.69 16.66
CA CYS A 193 10.25 2.71 15.38
C CYS A 193 11.75 3.00 15.56
N ARG A 194 12.09 3.96 16.43
CA ARG A 194 13.50 4.29 16.74
C ARG A 194 14.20 3.13 17.43
N LYS A 195 13.58 2.52 18.45
CA LYS A 195 14.11 1.34 19.14
C LYS A 195 14.31 0.17 18.19
N MET A 196 13.34 -0.12 17.33
CA MET A 196 13.43 -1.19 16.33
C MET A 196 14.57 -0.94 15.35
N THR A 197 14.74 0.30 14.90
CA THR A 197 15.84 0.69 14.00
C THR A 197 17.20 0.52 14.67
N GLU A 198 17.35 0.96 15.91
CA GLU A 198 18.60 0.82 16.67
C GLU A 198 18.92 -0.64 16.97
N GLN A 199 17.93 -1.44 17.38
CA GLN A 199 18.09 -2.88 17.58
C GLN A 199 18.49 -3.59 16.27
N MET A 200 17.89 -3.21 15.15
CA MET A 200 18.24 -3.74 13.84
C MET A 200 19.70 -3.42 13.51
N LYS A 201 20.12 -2.17 13.69
CA LYS A 201 21.50 -1.73 13.49
C LYS A 201 22.49 -2.55 14.33
N GLN A 202 22.24 -2.68 15.63
CA GLN A 202 23.09 -3.47 16.54
C GLN A 202 23.20 -4.94 16.12
N LEU A 203 22.10 -5.53 15.65
CA LEU A 203 22.09 -6.91 15.16
C LEU A 203 22.85 -7.05 13.83
N GLU A 204 22.74 -6.09 12.91
CA GLU A 204 23.50 -6.10 11.67
C GLU A 204 25.00 -5.90 11.93
N GLU A 205 25.37 -5.03 12.88
CA GLU A 205 26.75 -4.83 13.33
C GLU A 205 27.33 -6.07 14.01
N GLU A 206 26.54 -6.78 14.83
CA GLU A 206 26.96 -8.06 15.40
C GLU A 206 27.11 -9.13 14.32
N ASN A 207 26.21 -9.18 13.33
CA ASN A 207 26.35 -10.08 12.18
C ASN A 207 27.66 -9.78 11.42
N ASN A 208 27.96 -8.51 11.14
CA ASN A 208 29.20 -8.10 10.52
C ASN A 208 30.42 -8.51 11.37
N ARG A 209 30.41 -8.24 12.68
CA ARG A 209 31.49 -8.62 13.60
C ARG A 209 31.78 -10.13 13.54
N ILE A 210 30.74 -10.96 13.57
CA ILE A 210 30.89 -12.42 13.50
C ILE A 210 31.60 -12.84 12.21
N PHE A 211 31.25 -12.25 11.08
CA PHE A 211 31.87 -12.61 9.80
C PHE A 211 33.24 -11.98 9.60
N ILE A 212 33.48 -10.75 10.04
CA ILE A 212 34.81 -10.13 10.00
C ILE A 212 35.81 -11.00 10.77
N GLU A 213 35.44 -11.46 11.98
CA GLU A 213 36.27 -12.37 12.78
C GLU A 213 36.47 -13.72 12.08
N ALA A 214 35.41 -14.30 11.51
CA ALA A 214 35.47 -15.60 10.84
C ALA A 214 36.33 -15.63 9.56
N TYR A 215 36.56 -14.48 8.94
CA TYR A 215 37.44 -14.31 7.77
C TYR A 215 38.79 -13.67 8.12
N GLY A 216 38.99 -13.25 9.37
CA GLY A 216 40.24 -12.63 9.82
C GLY A 216 40.48 -11.22 9.25
N LEU A 217 39.41 -10.46 9.00
CA LEU A 217 39.45 -9.15 8.30
C LEU A 217 39.32 -7.95 9.25
N ASN A 218 39.79 -8.10 10.50
CA ASN A 218 39.58 -7.07 11.53
C ASN A 218 40.35 -5.77 11.27
N ASP A 219 41.43 -5.84 10.47
CA ASP A 219 42.26 -4.68 10.14
C ASP A 219 41.74 -3.93 8.91
N GLU A 220 40.85 -4.55 8.13
CA GLU A 220 40.35 -4.07 6.85
C GLU A 220 38.89 -3.59 6.91
N LEU A 221 38.08 -4.14 7.82
CA LEU A 221 36.65 -3.87 7.91
C LEU A 221 36.23 -3.54 9.35
N THR A 222 35.36 -2.55 9.49
CA THR A 222 34.65 -2.27 10.74
C THR A 222 33.26 -2.90 10.70
N PRO A 223 32.68 -3.32 11.84
CA PRO A 223 31.34 -3.90 11.86
C PRO A 223 30.23 -2.88 11.59
N ASP A 224 30.54 -1.57 11.64
CA ASP A 224 29.58 -0.47 11.64
C ASP A 224 28.65 -0.48 10.44
N VAL A 225 27.38 -0.16 10.68
CA VAL A 225 26.36 -0.06 9.62
C VAL A 225 25.77 1.35 9.59
N PRO A 226 25.84 2.07 8.46
CA PRO A 226 25.20 3.36 8.31
C PRO A 226 23.69 3.28 8.55
N ILE A 227 23.13 4.27 9.26
CA ILE A 227 21.71 4.25 9.63
C ILE A 227 20.80 4.26 8.39
N GLU A 228 21.21 4.91 7.30
CA GLU A 228 20.53 4.93 6.01
C GLU A 228 20.49 3.58 5.28
N GLU A 229 21.33 2.61 5.67
CA GLU A 229 21.35 1.26 5.11
C GLU A 229 20.47 0.26 5.88
N ILE A 230 19.93 0.67 7.03
CA ILE A 230 19.00 -0.14 7.82
C ILE A 230 17.64 -0.18 7.11
N THR A 231 17.35 -1.30 6.44
CA THR A 231 16.24 -1.44 5.49
C THR A 231 14.87 -1.68 6.13
N LEU A 232 14.47 -0.79 7.05
CA LEU A 232 13.16 -0.76 7.70
C LEU A 232 12.37 0.46 7.26
N PHE A 233 11.08 0.33 6.98
CA PHE A 233 10.23 1.48 6.70
C PHE A 233 9.98 2.35 7.94
N ALA A 234 10.12 1.79 9.15
CA ALA A 234 10.17 2.53 10.41
C ALA A 234 11.36 3.50 10.53
N ASN A 235 12.39 3.34 9.68
CA ASN A 235 13.57 4.20 9.63
C ASN A 235 13.39 5.29 8.55
N PRO A 236 13.17 6.57 8.93
CA PRO A 236 12.95 7.64 7.95
C PRO A 236 14.14 7.85 6.99
N LYS A 237 15.38 7.65 7.47
CA LYS A 237 16.60 7.84 6.66
C LYS A 237 16.66 6.85 5.50
N PHE A 238 16.24 5.61 5.74
CA PHE A 238 16.10 4.60 4.68
C PHE A 238 14.84 4.81 3.83
N ARG A 239 13.69 5.09 4.48
CA ARG A 239 12.38 5.17 3.81
C ARG A 239 12.31 6.30 2.79
N TYR A 240 12.86 7.47 3.11
CA TYR A 240 12.73 8.66 2.26
C TYR A 240 13.90 8.89 1.32
N ARG A 241 15.11 8.51 1.74
CA ARG A 241 16.39 8.72 1.03
C ARG A 241 16.63 10.19 0.64
N GLY A 242 17.88 10.55 0.38
CA GLY A 242 18.26 11.90 -0.06
C GLY A 242 18.60 12.85 1.08
N VAL A 243 18.74 14.14 0.73
CA VAL A 243 19.30 15.18 1.60
C VAL A 243 18.17 15.93 2.31
N LEU A 244 17.50 15.25 3.25
CA LEU A 244 16.57 15.88 4.19
C LEU A 244 17.22 15.98 5.55
N THR A 245 16.97 17.08 6.25
CA THR A 245 17.33 17.24 7.67
C THR A 245 16.52 16.28 8.54
N ASP A 246 16.99 16.00 9.75
CA ASP A 246 16.26 15.13 10.68
C ASP A 246 14.86 15.67 11.00
N ASP A 247 14.69 17.00 11.10
CA ASP A 247 13.38 17.64 11.30
C ASP A 247 12.44 17.45 10.11
N GLU A 248 12.93 17.62 8.88
CA GLU A 248 12.14 17.39 7.66
C GLU A 248 11.73 15.92 7.52
N LEU A 249 12.61 14.99 7.92
CA LEU A 249 12.31 13.56 7.96
C LEU A 249 11.20 13.24 8.96
N GLU A 250 11.22 13.84 10.15
CA GLU A 250 10.18 13.64 11.16
C GLU A 250 8.84 14.24 10.73
N VAL A 251 8.84 15.43 10.11
CA VAL A 251 7.62 16.02 9.52
C VAL A 251 7.04 15.12 8.44
N ARG A 252 7.88 14.62 7.53
CA ARG A 252 7.46 13.73 6.44
C ARG A 252 6.97 12.37 6.97
N PHE A 253 7.66 11.79 7.94
CA PHE A 253 7.25 10.55 8.59
C PHE A 253 5.89 10.70 9.25
N LYS A 254 5.67 11.76 10.03
CA LYS A 254 4.36 12.09 10.62
C LYS A 254 3.28 12.21 9.54
N ALA A 255 3.53 12.96 8.48
CA ALA A 255 2.57 13.17 7.41
C ALA A 255 2.16 11.84 6.75
N ASP A 256 3.13 11.01 6.35
CA ASP A 256 2.83 9.72 5.72
C ASP A 256 2.14 8.74 6.67
N THR A 257 2.53 8.70 7.95
CA THR A 257 1.81 7.88 8.94
C THR A 257 0.36 8.33 9.06
N MET A 258 0.06 9.63 9.06
CA MET A 258 -1.34 10.09 9.09
C MET A 258 -2.08 9.75 7.80
N LYS A 259 -1.43 9.82 6.63
CA LYS A 259 -2.05 9.40 5.36
C LYS A 259 -2.39 7.91 5.33
N GLU A 260 -1.48 7.07 5.83
CA GLU A 260 -1.73 5.63 6.00
C GLU A 260 -2.86 5.38 7.00
N PHE A 261 -2.94 6.19 8.06
CA PHE A 261 -4.02 6.14 9.03
C PHE A 261 -5.39 6.50 8.41
N PHE A 262 -5.44 7.48 7.51
CA PHE A 262 -6.63 7.76 6.71
C PHE A 262 -7.02 6.53 5.86
N SER A 263 -6.06 5.89 5.20
CA SER A 263 -6.32 4.68 4.39
C SER A 263 -6.90 3.56 5.25
N TYR A 264 -6.31 3.32 6.43
CA TYR A 264 -6.81 2.33 7.39
C TYR A 264 -8.21 2.66 7.91
N ALA A 265 -8.49 3.91 8.26
CA ALA A 265 -9.80 4.34 8.73
C ALA A 265 -10.87 4.17 7.62
N VAL A 266 -10.56 4.54 6.38
CA VAL A 266 -11.43 4.23 5.22
C VAL A 266 -11.59 2.72 5.05
N GLY A 267 -10.54 1.93 5.27
CA GLY A 267 -10.63 0.47 5.30
C GLY A 267 -11.58 -0.06 6.36
N CYS A 268 -11.61 0.53 7.56
CA CYS A 268 -12.58 0.21 8.60
C CYS A 268 -14.00 0.60 8.18
N VAL A 269 -14.16 1.79 7.61
CA VAL A 269 -15.45 2.25 7.06
C VAL A 269 -15.98 1.29 5.99
N MET A 270 -15.11 0.81 5.10
CA MET A 270 -15.46 -0.12 4.01
C MET A 270 -15.61 -1.58 4.46
N GLY A 271 -15.34 -1.89 5.73
CA GLY A 271 -15.34 -3.25 6.27
C GLY A 271 -14.14 -4.10 5.84
N ARG A 272 -13.08 -3.52 5.29
CA ARG A 272 -11.82 -4.25 5.05
C ARG A 272 -11.15 -4.67 6.37
N TYR A 273 -11.22 -3.78 7.36
CA TYR A 273 -10.68 -3.95 8.70
C TYR A 273 -11.77 -3.69 9.76
N SER A 274 -11.51 -4.04 11.03
CA SER A 274 -12.37 -3.66 12.16
C SER A 274 -11.52 -3.26 13.37
N LEU A 275 -12.13 -2.47 14.26
CA LEU A 275 -11.58 -2.22 15.60
C LEU A 275 -11.83 -3.40 16.56
N ASP A 276 -12.67 -4.38 16.17
CA ASP A 276 -12.96 -5.57 16.96
C ASP A 276 -11.93 -6.70 16.77
N LYS A 277 -11.22 -6.74 15.64
CA LYS A 277 -10.30 -7.83 15.27
C LYS A 277 -9.07 -7.31 14.53
N SER A 278 -7.90 -7.73 14.98
CA SER A 278 -6.60 -7.35 14.39
C SER A 278 -6.23 -8.25 13.21
N CYS A 279 -6.91 -8.08 12.06
CA CYS A 279 -6.55 -8.70 10.77
C CYS A 279 -7.39 -8.12 9.63
N LEU A 280 -7.06 -8.51 8.38
CA LEU A 280 -7.95 -8.35 7.23
C LEU A 280 -9.22 -9.17 7.44
N ILE A 281 -10.40 -8.54 7.36
CA ILE A 281 -11.69 -9.20 7.59
C ILE A 281 -12.40 -9.51 6.29
N TYR A 282 -12.45 -8.55 5.37
CA TYR A 282 -13.15 -8.70 4.11
C TYR A 282 -12.32 -8.25 2.91
N ALA A 283 -12.13 -9.18 1.97
CA ALA A 283 -11.53 -8.92 0.66
C ALA A 283 -12.03 -9.93 -0.40
N HIS A 284 -13.30 -10.36 -0.31
CA HIS A 284 -13.92 -11.24 -1.30
C HIS A 284 -14.50 -10.44 -2.48
N ASN A 285 -15.08 -11.10 -3.48
CA ASN A 285 -15.69 -10.43 -4.63
C ASN A 285 -17.19 -10.18 -4.37
N GLY A 286 -17.74 -9.10 -4.93
CA GLY A 286 -19.19 -8.95 -5.07
C GLY A 286 -19.96 -8.64 -3.79
N ASN A 287 -19.29 -8.26 -2.69
CA ASN A 287 -19.90 -8.20 -1.35
C ASN A 287 -20.41 -9.58 -0.83
N GLU A 288 -20.01 -10.69 -1.46
CA GLU A 288 -20.44 -12.03 -1.05
C GLU A 288 -19.87 -12.40 0.32
N GLY A 289 -20.73 -12.94 1.19
CA GLY A 289 -20.34 -13.38 2.53
C GLY A 289 -19.96 -12.24 3.49
N PHE A 290 -20.26 -10.99 3.16
CA PHE A 290 -20.03 -9.88 4.08
C PHE A 290 -20.91 -10.01 5.32
N ASP A 291 -20.29 -10.02 6.50
CA ASP A 291 -20.95 -10.17 7.78
C ASP A 291 -20.80 -8.90 8.62
N PRO A 292 -21.85 -8.04 8.68
CA PRO A 292 -21.83 -6.81 9.48
C PRO A 292 -21.58 -7.03 10.98
N THR A 293 -21.84 -8.23 11.50
CA THR A 293 -21.69 -8.52 12.94
C THR A 293 -20.23 -8.55 13.40
N GLN A 294 -19.27 -8.52 12.47
CA GLN A 294 -17.84 -8.42 12.73
C GLN A 294 -17.34 -6.98 13.01
N TYR A 295 -18.21 -5.98 12.91
CA TYR A 295 -17.88 -4.55 13.05
C TYR A 295 -18.76 -3.90 14.13
N LYS A 296 -18.60 -4.33 15.38
CA LYS A 296 -19.48 -3.89 16.49
C LYS A 296 -19.06 -2.55 17.05
N ILE A 297 -17.75 -2.35 17.26
CA ILE A 297 -17.22 -1.11 17.85
C ILE A 297 -17.41 0.06 16.89
N PHE A 298 -17.09 -0.15 15.62
CA PHE A 298 -17.26 0.83 14.55
C PHE A 298 -17.92 0.15 13.35
N PRO A 299 -19.25 0.28 13.17
CA PRO A 299 -19.98 -0.37 12.09
C PRO A 299 -19.41 0.00 10.73
N ALA A 300 -19.09 -1.01 9.92
CA ALA A 300 -18.78 -0.84 8.52
C ALA A 300 -20.00 -0.29 7.77
N ASP A 301 -19.76 0.28 6.61
CA ASP A 301 -20.79 0.84 5.75
C ASP A 301 -21.65 -0.25 5.12
N ASP A 302 -22.94 0.05 4.96
CA ASP A 302 -23.96 -0.90 4.55
C ASP A 302 -23.85 -1.25 3.06
N ASP A 303 -23.39 -0.35 2.20
CA ASP A 303 -23.33 -0.56 0.75
C ASP A 303 -21.93 -0.47 0.14
N GLY A 304 -20.95 0.01 0.91
CA GLY A 304 -19.56 0.17 0.48
C GLY A 304 -19.36 1.36 -0.46
N ILE A 305 -20.26 2.34 -0.43
CA ILE A 305 -20.24 3.58 -1.21
C ILE A 305 -20.14 4.74 -0.22
N ILE A 306 -19.00 5.42 -0.19
CA ILE A 306 -18.75 6.51 0.76
C ILE A 306 -18.65 7.82 0.00
N PRO A 307 -19.63 8.73 0.12
CA PRO A 307 -19.55 10.07 -0.47
C PRO A 307 -18.32 10.83 0.02
N ILE A 308 -17.72 11.62 -0.87
CA ILE A 308 -16.71 12.62 -0.54
C ILE A 308 -17.28 13.96 -0.99
N THR A 309 -17.47 14.86 -0.03
CA THR A 309 -18.12 16.15 -0.27
C THR A 309 -17.34 17.30 0.36
N ASP A 310 -17.40 18.46 -0.30
CA ASP A 310 -16.81 19.72 0.16
C ASP A 310 -17.62 20.38 1.29
N HIS A 311 -18.93 20.12 1.32
CA HIS A 311 -19.85 20.46 2.41
C HIS A 311 -20.39 19.19 3.07
N GLU A 312 -20.94 19.32 4.27
CA GLU A 312 -21.60 18.23 4.99
C GLU A 312 -23.00 17.97 4.40
N TRP A 313 -23.03 17.50 3.14
CA TRP A 313 -24.27 17.12 2.47
C TRP A 313 -24.85 15.83 3.03
N PHE A 314 -24.01 14.94 3.55
CA PHE A 314 -24.40 13.63 4.07
C PHE A 314 -23.77 13.38 5.44
N ASP A 315 -24.54 12.85 6.37
CA ASP A 315 -24.09 12.55 7.74
C ASP A 315 -23.08 11.40 7.79
N ASP A 316 -22.92 10.65 6.71
CA ASP A 316 -22.08 9.48 6.54
C ASP A 316 -21.00 9.65 5.46
N ASP A 317 -20.70 10.89 5.04
CA ASP A 317 -19.58 11.15 4.15
C ASP A 317 -18.22 10.75 4.77
N ALA A 318 -17.19 10.64 3.93
CA ALA A 318 -15.86 10.19 4.34
C ALA A 318 -15.27 10.97 5.52
N ALA A 319 -15.48 12.29 5.57
CA ALA A 319 -14.95 13.13 6.64
C ALA A 319 -15.73 12.92 7.94
N CYS A 320 -17.07 12.88 7.88
CA CYS A 320 -17.93 12.60 9.03
C CYS A 320 -17.66 11.21 9.61
N ARG A 321 -17.51 10.19 8.75
CA ARG A 321 -17.15 8.83 9.15
C ARG A 321 -15.75 8.78 9.78
N PHE A 322 -14.79 9.55 9.27
CA PHE A 322 -13.47 9.66 9.88
C PHE A 322 -13.53 10.32 11.26
N PHE A 323 -14.30 11.41 11.44
CA PHE A 323 -14.46 12.04 12.76
C PHE A 323 -15.09 11.07 13.76
N ARG A 324 -16.15 10.35 13.37
CA ARG A 324 -16.74 9.30 14.19
C ARG A 324 -15.75 8.20 14.52
N PHE A 325 -14.93 7.80 13.55
CA PHE A 325 -13.87 6.80 13.79
C PHE A 325 -12.89 7.27 14.87
N ILE A 326 -12.46 8.55 14.85
CA ILE A 326 -11.61 9.11 15.91
C ILE A 326 -12.33 9.13 17.26
N GLU A 327 -13.61 9.52 17.31
CA GLU A 327 -14.43 9.50 18.54
C GLU A 327 -14.68 8.10 19.09
N THR A 328 -14.72 7.08 18.23
CA THR A 328 -14.85 5.68 18.64
C THR A 328 -13.51 5.13 19.11
N ALA A 329 -12.43 5.46 18.39
CA ALA A 329 -11.11 4.97 18.69
C ALA A 329 -10.47 5.70 19.89
N TRP A 330 -10.76 6.96 20.16
CA TRP A 330 -10.23 7.72 21.31
C TRP A 330 -11.33 8.43 22.10
N ASP A 331 -11.05 8.79 23.36
CA ASP A 331 -12.02 9.52 24.21
C ASP A 331 -12.39 10.87 23.58
N LYS A 332 -13.70 11.16 23.55
CA LYS A 332 -14.28 12.40 23.03
C LYS A 332 -13.69 13.67 23.66
N LYS A 333 -13.22 13.61 24.90
CA LYS A 333 -12.56 14.76 25.58
C LYS A 333 -11.27 15.22 24.87
N GLY A 334 -10.59 14.32 24.15
CA GLY A 334 -9.37 14.62 23.40
C GLY A 334 -9.60 14.91 21.92
N LEU A 335 -10.85 14.96 21.44
CA LEU A 335 -11.17 14.98 20.02
C LEU A 335 -10.53 16.17 19.28
N ASP A 336 -10.70 17.39 19.77
CA ASP A 336 -10.19 18.56 19.06
C ASP A 336 -8.65 18.56 18.97
N ALA A 337 -7.96 18.15 20.04
CA ALA A 337 -6.50 17.98 20.02
C ALA A 337 -6.05 16.88 19.04
N ASN A 338 -6.80 15.78 18.96
CA ASN A 338 -6.53 14.70 18.00
C ASN A 338 -6.71 15.19 16.56
N LEU A 339 -7.83 15.87 16.27
CA LEU A 339 -8.11 16.43 14.95
C LEU A 339 -7.10 17.51 14.59
N ASP A 340 -6.64 18.29 15.56
CA ASP A 340 -5.64 19.33 15.33
C ASP A 340 -4.33 18.74 14.83
N PHE A 341 -3.82 17.74 15.53
CA PHE A 341 -2.60 17.02 15.19
C PHE A 341 -2.68 16.37 13.80
N ILE A 342 -3.80 15.73 13.48
CA ILE A 342 -4.02 15.08 12.17
C ILE A 342 -4.07 16.14 11.06
N ALA A 343 -4.81 17.23 11.27
CA ALA A 343 -4.94 18.31 10.30
C ALA A 343 -3.61 19.02 10.00
N GLU A 344 -2.73 19.17 10.99
CA GLU A 344 -1.37 19.68 10.77
C GLU A 344 -0.54 18.75 9.87
N ALA A 345 -0.65 17.44 10.07
CA ALA A 345 0.11 16.45 9.32
C ALA A 345 -0.29 16.39 7.83
N VAL A 346 -1.55 16.72 7.49
CA VAL A 346 -2.03 16.81 6.10
C VAL A 346 -1.96 18.23 5.51
N GLY A 347 -1.32 19.17 6.21
CA GLY A 347 -1.06 20.53 5.73
C GLY A 347 -2.28 21.44 5.76
N ARG A 348 -2.74 21.82 6.96
CA ARG A 348 -3.73 22.88 7.21
C ARG A 348 -3.34 24.19 6.50
N LYS A 349 -4.29 24.86 5.85
CA LYS A 349 -4.03 26.10 5.08
C LYS A 349 -4.72 27.30 5.71
N GLY A 350 -4.03 28.43 5.76
CA GLY A 350 -4.60 29.70 6.21
C GLY A 350 -5.26 29.57 7.60
N SER A 351 -6.52 30.02 7.69
CA SER A 351 -7.33 29.97 8.90
C SER A 351 -8.34 28.82 8.91
N GLU A 352 -8.14 27.77 8.11
CA GLU A 352 -9.00 26.57 8.13
C GLU A 352 -8.99 25.94 9.53
N SER A 353 -10.16 25.53 10.02
CA SER A 353 -10.29 24.63 11.15
C SER A 353 -9.71 23.24 10.83
N SER A 354 -9.44 22.44 11.86
CA SER A 354 -8.96 21.06 11.71
C SER A 354 -9.94 20.20 10.92
N ARG A 355 -11.26 20.39 11.13
CA ARG A 355 -12.32 19.68 10.41
C ARG A 355 -12.32 20.05 8.92
N GLU A 356 -12.18 21.34 8.59
CA GLU A 356 -12.08 21.80 7.20
C GLU A 356 -10.82 21.27 6.49
N ALA A 357 -9.67 21.27 7.17
CA ALA A 357 -8.42 20.74 6.62
C ALA A 357 -8.51 19.24 6.31
N ILE A 358 -9.11 18.45 7.21
CA ILE A 358 -9.34 17.01 7.02
C ILE A 358 -10.32 16.74 5.88
N ARG A 359 -11.45 17.47 5.84
CA ARG A 359 -12.42 17.36 4.73
C ARG A 359 -11.76 17.71 3.39
N ARG A 360 -10.98 18.80 3.34
CA ARG A 360 -10.23 19.22 2.14
C ARG A 360 -9.25 18.13 1.68
N TYR A 361 -8.58 17.44 2.61
CA TYR A 361 -7.68 16.32 2.28
C TYR A 361 -8.43 15.18 1.59
N PHE A 362 -9.60 14.75 2.08
CA PHE A 362 -10.42 13.74 1.41
C PHE A 362 -10.81 14.16 -0.01
N VAL A 363 -11.27 15.40 -0.20
CA VAL A 363 -11.73 15.92 -1.50
C VAL A 363 -10.61 16.02 -2.53
N ASN A 364 -9.38 16.35 -2.10
CA ASN A 364 -8.32 16.77 -3.03
C ASN A 364 -7.13 15.83 -3.14
N ASP A 365 -6.77 15.14 -2.06
CA ASP A 365 -5.43 14.56 -1.93
C ASP A 365 -5.46 13.08 -1.55
N PHE A 366 -6.43 12.64 -0.75
CA PHE A 366 -6.57 11.24 -0.32
C PHE A 366 -6.45 10.24 -1.47
N TYR A 367 -7.21 10.46 -2.56
CA TYR A 367 -7.19 9.51 -3.68
C TYR A 367 -5.86 9.46 -4.44
N LYS A 368 -5.12 10.57 -4.48
CA LYS A 368 -3.79 10.61 -5.11
C LYS A 368 -2.80 9.78 -4.29
N ASP A 369 -2.80 9.99 -2.98
CA ASP A 369 -1.95 9.24 -2.05
C ASP A 369 -2.32 7.74 -2.10
N HIS A 370 -3.61 7.41 -2.11
CA HIS A 370 -4.11 6.04 -2.28
C HIS A 370 -3.62 5.39 -3.59
N CYS A 371 -3.75 6.08 -4.72
CA CYS A 371 -3.27 5.57 -6.01
C CYS A 371 -1.75 5.36 -6.01
N GLN A 372 -0.99 6.20 -5.30
CA GLN A 372 0.46 6.06 -5.17
C GLN A 372 0.83 4.82 -4.36
N THR A 373 0.22 4.61 -3.20
CA THR A 373 0.42 3.42 -2.34
C THR A 373 0.25 2.14 -3.12
N TYR A 374 -0.83 2.05 -3.92
CA TYR A 374 -1.15 0.85 -4.71
C TYR A 374 -0.51 0.83 -6.11
N LYS A 375 0.52 1.64 -6.38
CA LYS A 375 1.24 1.67 -7.67
C LYS A 375 0.30 1.74 -8.88
N LYS A 376 -0.71 2.64 -8.83
CA LYS A 376 -1.80 2.82 -9.81
C LYS A 376 -2.72 1.60 -9.99
N ARG A 377 -2.94 0.84 -8.91
CA ARG A 377 -3.93 -0.25 -8.83
C ARG A 377 -4.80 -0.09 -7.56
N PRO A 378 -5.49 1.06 -7.39
CA PRO A 378 -6.21 1.36 -6.15
C PRO A 378 -7.30 0.33 -5.86
N ILE A 379 -7.55 0.06 -4.58
CA ILE A 379 -8.61 -0.83 -4.11
C ILE A 379 -9.90 -0.11 -3.73
N TYR A 380 -9.81 1.20 -3.49
CA TYR A 380 -10.96 2.09 -3.28
C TYR A 380 -11.04 2.93 -4.53
N TRP A 381 -12.11 2.81 -5.29
CA TRP A 381 -12.26 3.47 -6.57
C TRP A 381 -13.05 4.76 -6.41
N LEU A 382 -12.49 5.85 -6.93
CA LEU A 382 -13.11 7.16 -6.86
C LEU A 382 -14.01 7.37 -8.07
N PHE A 383 -15.32 7.27 -7.85
CA PHE A 383 -16.32 7.80 -8.76
C PHE A 383 -16.37 9.31 -8.62
N THR A 384 -16.40 10.03 -9.75
CA THR A 384 -16.33 11.50 -9.74
C THR A 384 -17.15 12.09 -10.87
N SER A 385 -17.90 13.15 -10.57
CA SER A 385 -18.71 13.87 -11.57
C SER A 385 -17.86 14.61 -12.60
N GLY A 386 -16.68 15.07 -12.18
CA GLY A 386 -15.75 15.76 -13.06
C GLY A 386 -14.87 16.77 -12.33
N LYS A 387 -14.71 17.93 -12.96
CA LYS A 387 -13.77 18.99 -12.57
C LYS A 387 -14.31 19.83 -11.42
N GLU A 388 -15.61 20.08 -11.41
CA GLU A 388 -16.28 20.86 -10.37
C GLU A 388 -16.50 20.03 -9.10
N LYS A 389 -16.26 18.71 -9.18
CA LYS A 389 -16.37 17.75 -8.08
C LYS A 389 -17.74 17.83 -7.39
N ALA A 390 -18.79 18.05 -8.19
CA ALA A 390 -20.15 18.12 -7.71
C ALA A 390 -20.56 16.88 -6.91
N PHE A 391 -20.06 15.71 -7.32
CA PHE A 391 -20.18 14.47 -6.59
C PHE A 391 -18.89 13.67 -6.68
N GLN A 392 -18.47 13.12 -5.55
CA GLN A 392 -17.42 12.12 -5.49
C GLN A 392 -17.86 11.02 -4.52
N ALA A 393 -17.49 9.79 -4.81
CA ALA A 393 -17.68 8.67 -3.88
C ALA A 393 -16.57 7.64 -4.02
N LEU A 394 -16.12 7.10 -2.89
CA LEU A 394 -15.27 5.93 -2.88
C LEU A 394 -16.15 4.69 -2.92
N VAL A 395 -15.77 3.72 -3.75
CA VAL A 395 -16.36 2.39 -3.75
C VAL A 395 -15.27 1.36 -3.54
N TYR A 396 -15.44 0.47 -2.55
CA TYR A 396 -14.47 -0.59 -2.33
C TYR A 396 -14.62 -1.69 -3.39
N LEU A 397 -13.55 -1.97 -4.14
CA LEU A 397 -13.51 -2.97 -5.24
C LEU A 397 -14.15 -4.30 -4.84
N HIS A 398 -13.86 -4.78 -3.64
CA HIS A 398 -14.34 -6.05 -3.11
C HIS A 398 -15.82 -6.03 -2.70
N ARG A 399 -16.35 -4.84 -2.37
CA ARG A 399 -17.76 -4.61 -2.02
C ARG A 399 -18.63 -4.25 -3.23
N TYR A 400 -18.02 -3.89 -4.36
CA TYR A 400 -18.75 -3.56 -5.57
C TYR A 400 -19.56 -4.76 -6.06
N ASN A 401 -20.82 -4.53 -6.41
CA ASN A 401 -21.71 -5.50 -7.05
C ASN A 401 -22.53 -4.82 -8.16
N GLU A 402 -23.28 -5.60 -8.95
CA GLU A 402 -24.06 -5.10 -10.10
C GLU A 402 -25.11 -4.03 -9.74
N GLY A 403 -25.53 -3.97 -8.47
CA GLY A 403 -26.47 -2.97 -7.97
C GLY A 403 -25.83 -1.67 -7.47
N ALA A 404 -24.50 -1.61 -7.36
CA ALA A 404 -23.80 -0.49 -6.74
C ALA A 404 -24.04 0.85 -7.44
N LEU A 405 -24.03 0.88 -8.79
CA LEU A 405 -24.26 2.12 -9.54
C LEU A 405 -25.72 2.61 -9.45
N SER A 406 -26.67 1.67 -9.43
CA SER A 406 -28.09 2.00 -9.23
C SER A 406 -28.32 2.62 -7.86
N ARG A 407 -27.72 2.02 -6.81
CA ARG A 407 -27.78 2.54 -5.44
C ARG A 407 -27.07 3.89 -5.30
N MET A 408 -25.89 4.04 -5.90
CA MET A 408 -25.16 5.31 -5.96
C MET A 408 -26.06 6.44 -6.49
N ARG A 409 -26.84 6.12 -7.54
CA ARG A 409 -27.76 7.04 -8.15
C ARG A 409 -28.93 7.41 -7.24
N THR A 410 -29.60 6.41 -6.65
CA THR A 410 -30.84 6.62 -5.87
C THR A 410 -30.58 7.22 -4.49
N GLU A 411 -29.55 6.76 -3.79
CA GLU A 411 -29.30 7.14 -2.40
C GLU A 411 -28.43 8.40 -2.26
N TYR A 412 -27.63 8.73 -3.28
CA TYR A 412 -26.68 9.84 -3.18
C TYR A 412 -26.87 10.90 -4.26
N VAL A 413 -26.79 10.54 -5.55
CA VAL A 413 -26.81 11.55 -6.63
C VAL A 413 -28.14 12.31 -6.72
N LEU A 414 -29.28 11.63 -6.74
CA LEU A 414 -30.59 12.29 -6.82
C LEU A 414 -30.90 13.14 -5.55
N PRO A 415 -30.65 12.64 -4.33
CA PRO A 415 -30.77 13.46 -3.13
C PRO A 415 -29.86 14.68 -3.14
N LEU A 416 -28.61 14.54 -3.62
CA LEU A 416 -27.67 15.66 -3.70
C LEU A 416 -28.14 16.76 -4.64
N GLN A 417 -28.70 16.41 -5.81
CA GLN A 417 -29.30 17.41 -6.71
C GLN A 417 -30.39 18.23 -5.99
N THR A 418 -31.22 17.56 -5.20
CA THR A 418 -32.28 18.23 -4.42
C THR A 418 -31.69 19.13 -3.33
N LYS A 419 -30.66 18.66 -2.61
CA LYS A 419 -29.97 19.42 -1.57
C LYS A 419 -29.28 20.67 -2.13
N ILE A 420 -28.56 20.54 -3.24
CA ILE A 420 -27.90 21.66 -3.93
C ILE A 420 -28.93 22.71 -4.37
N ASN A 421 -30.05 22.29 -4.97
CA ASN A 421 -31.11 23.23 -5.39
C ASN A 421 -31.66 24.04 -4.21
N ARG A 422 -31.99 23.37 -3.11
CA ARG A 422 -32.49 24.04 -1.90
C ARG A 422 -31.44 25.00 -1.30
N HIS A 423 -30.17 24.62 -1.32
CA HIS A 423 -29.09 25.48 -0.81
C HIS A 423 -28.91 26.73 -1.69
N ILE A 424 -28.99 26.59 -3.02
CA ILE A 424 -29.00 27.74 -3.93
C ILE A 424 -30.17 28.69 -3.62
N GLU A 425 -31.40 28.16 -3.51
CA GLU A 425 -32.58 28.97 -3.18
C GLU A 425 -32.45 29.68 -1.82
N HIS A 426 -31.79 29.05 -0.85
CA HIS A 426 -31.52 29.67 0.45
C HIS A 426 -30.48 30.79 0.34
N LEU A 427 -29.36 30.55 -0.33
CA LEU A 427 -28.31 31.54 -0.56
C LEU A 427 -28.82 32.74 -1.36
N GLU A 428 -29.75 32.55 -2.31
CA GLU A 428 -30.38 33.66 -3.03
C GLU A 428 -31.14 34.59 -2.09
N LYS A 429 -31.90 34.05 -1.13
CA LYS A 429 -32.60 34.84 -0.10
C LYS A 429 -31.63 35.55 0.84
N ASP A 430 -30.55 34.87 1.23
CA ASP A 430 -29.52 35.45 2.10
C ASP A 430 -28.75 36.58 1.39
N LYS A 431 -28.53 36.44 0.08
CA LYS A 431 -27.93 37.48 -0.76
C LYS A 431 -28.80 38.73 -0.82
N ASP A 432 -30.11 38.58 -1.00
CA ASP A 432 -31.06 39.71 -1.01
C ASP A 432 -31.11 40.43 0.34
N SER A 433 -30.84 39.70 1.42
CA SER A 433 -30.82 40.21 2.80
C SER A 433 -29.41 40.60 3.29
N ALA A 434 -28.41 40.62 2.41
CA ALA A 434 -27.01 40.80 2.81
C ALA A 434 -26.72 42.21 3.34
N VAL A 435 -26.10 42.28 4.51
CA VAL A 435 -25.76 43.54 5.22
C VAL A 435 -24.67 44.39 4.54
N SER A 436 -23.96 43.84 3.55
CA SER A 436 -22.94 44.57 2.80
C SER A 436 -22.74 44.02 1.40
N THR A 437 -22.25 44.87 0.49
CA THR A 437 -21.88 44.46 -0.88
C THR A 437 -20.80 43.37 -0.89
N SER A 438 -19.86 43.40 0.07
CA SER A 438 -18.83 42.36 0.18
C SER A 438 -19.44 41.00 0.56
N ALA A 439 -20.38 40.97 1.49
CA ALA A 439 -21.10 39.76 1.87
C ALA A 439 -21.94 39.23 0.69
N ALA A 440 -22.70 40.11 0.02
CA ALA A 440 -23.49 39.75 -1.16
C ALA A 440 -22.63 39.17 -2.29
N ASN A 441 -21.44 39.73 -2.52
CA ASN A 441 -20.48 39.22 -3.52
C ASN A 441 -19.91 37.85 -3.15
N LYS A 442 -19.69 37.56 -1.85
CA LYS A 442 -19.23 36.24 -1.40
C LYS A 442 -20.32 35.19 -1.64
N ILE A 443 -21.56 35.49 -1.26
CA ILE A 443 -22.71 34.61 -1.48
C ILE A 443 -22.94 34.37 -2.99
N GLN A 444 -22.84 35.42 -3.82
CA GLN A 444 -22.97 35.27 -5.27
C GLN A 444 -21.91 34.32 -5.85
N LYS A 445 -20.67 34.36 -5.37
CA LYS A 445 -19.61 33.43 -5.82
C LYS A 445 -19.95 31.98 -5.46
N GLU A 446 -20.50 31.76 -4.27
CA GLU A 446 -20.94 30.44 -3.82
C GLU A 446 -22.09 29.91 -4.68
N ILE A 447 -23.13 30.73 -4.93
CA ILE A 447 -24.23 30.39 -5.85
C ILE A 447 -23.68 30.03 -7.25
N SER A 448 -22.76 30.83 -7.80
CA SER A 448 -22.16 30.55 -9.10
C SER A 448 -21.34 29.26 -9.12
N SER A 449 -20.74 28.86 -8.00
CA SER A 449 -20.06 27.56 -7.87
C SER A 449 -21.05 26.40 -7.84
N LEU A 450 -22.10 26.52 -7.03
CA LEU A 450 -23.15 25.49 -6.89
C LEU A 450 -23.93 25.27 -8.20
N LEU A 451 -24.18 26.32 -8.98
CA LEU A 451 -24.81 26.18 -10.30
C LEU A 451 -23.95 25.36 -11.27
N LYS A 452 -22.63 25.55 -11.27
CA LYS A 452 -21.71 24.72 -12.07
C LYS A 452 -21.70 23.27 -11.59
N GLN A 453 -21.69 23.07 -10.27
CA GLN A 453 -21.78 21.73 -9.69
C GLN A 453 -23.09 21.05 -10.07
N LYS A 454 -24.23 21.76 -9.99
CA LYS A 454 -25.54 21.25 -10.42
C LYS A 454 -25.53 20.80 -11.88
N ASP A 455 -25.02 21.63 -12.79
CA ASP A 455 -24.94 21.30 -14.22
C ASP A 455 -24.05 20.07 -14.48
N GLU A 456 -22.92 19.96 -13.76
CA GLU A 456 -22.04 18.78 -13.83
C GLU A 456 -22.73 17.52 -13.28
N LEU A 457 -23.48 17.65 -12.18
CA LEU A 457 -24.16 16.55 -11.51
C LEU A 457 -25.29 15.96 -12.35
N ILE A 458 -26.01 16.78 -13.11
CA ILE A 458 -27.05 16.32 -14.06
C ILE A 458 -26.42 15.45 -15.16
N LYS A 459 -25.30 15.91 -15.74
CA LYS A 459 -24.57 15.14 -16.77
C LYS A 459 -23.93 13.87 -16.19
N PHE A 460 -23.53 13.89 -14.94
CA PHE A 460 -23.07 12.69 -14.25
C PHE A 460 -24.21 11.69 -14.03
N ASP A 461 -25.40 12.14 -13.62
CA ASP A 461 -26.58 11.27 -13.44
C ASP A 461 -26.95 10.52 -14.74
N GLU A 462 -26.92 11.21 -15.88
CA GLU A 462 -27.19 10.59 -17.19
C GLU A 462 -26.22 9.46 -17.52
N ARG A 463 -24.91 9.69 -17.33
CA ARG A 463 -23.85 8.69 -17.53
C ARG A 463 -23.96 7.55 -16.53
N LEU A 464 -24.21 7.87 -15.26
CA LEU A 464 -24.36 6.88 -14.19
C LEU A 464 -25.56 5.96 -14.46
N ARG A 465 -26.70 6.52 -14.89
CA ARG A 465 -27.88 5.74 -15.27
C ARG A 465 -27.56 4.74 -16.38
N HIS A 466 -26.91 5.20 -17.45
CA HIS A 466 -26.52 4.32 -18.56
C HIS A 466 -25.63 3.17 -18.08
N CYS A 467 -24.60 3.43 -17.26
CA CYS A 467 -23.74 2.37 -16.74
C CYS A 467 -24.45 1.48 -15.70
N ALA A 468 -25.41 2.00 -14.94
CA ALA A 468 -26.22 1.19 -14.03
C ALA A 468 -27.08 0.18 -14.80
N ASP A 469 -27.66 0.57 -15.94
CA ASP A 469 -28.45 -0.33 -16.81
C ASP A 469 -27.59 -1.47 -17.40
N MET A 470 -26.29 -1.22 -17.61
CA MET A 470 -25.34 -2.24 -18.07
C MET A 470 -25.05 -3.34 -17.04
N LYS A 471 -25.36 -3.13 -15.75
CA LYS A 471 -25.10 -4.08 -14.65
C LYS A 471 -23.68 -4.68 -14.70
N ILE A 472 -22.69 -3.80 -14.75
CA ILE A 472 -21.28 -4.19 -14.91
C ILE A 472 -20.89 -5.12 -13.75
N LYS A 473 -20.40 -6.32 -14.09
CA LYS A 473 -19.85 -7.31 -13.16
C LYS A 473 -18.32 -7.28 -13.17
N LEU A 474 -17.72 -7.47 -11.99
CA LEU A 474 -16.28 -7.54 -11.81
C LEU A 474 -15.79 -8.97 -11.67
N ASP A 475 -14.65 -9.24 -12.29
CA ASP A 475 -13.86 -10.43 -12.03
C ASP A 475 -12.51 -9.98 -11.46
N LEU A 476 -12.25 -10.26 -10.18
CA LEU A 476 -11.03 -9.78 -9.54
C LEU A 476 -9.75 -10.38 -10.18
N ASP A 477 -9.85 -11.54 -10.84
CA ASP A 477 -8.73 -12.18 -11.52
C ASP A 477 -8.28 -11.41 -12.79
N ASP A 478 -9.16 -10.64 -13.42
CA ASP A 478 -8.81 -9.70 -14.51
C ASP A 478 -7.85 -8.60 -14.01
N GLY A 479 -7.79 -8.41 -12.69
CA GLY A 479 -7.01 -7.38 -12.01
C GLY A 479 -7.63 -5.98 -12.12
N VAL A 480 -7.09 -5.05 -11.31
CA VAL A 480 -7.66 -3.70 -11.17
C VAL A 480 -7.77 -2.99 -12.51
N LYS A 481 -6.74 -3.03 -13.34
CA LYS A 481 -6.66 -2.17 -14.53
C LYS A 481 -7.68 -2.52 -15.62
N VAL A 482 -8.01 -3.81 -15.77
CA VAL A 482 -9.03 -4.26 -16.74
C VAL A 482 -10.42 -3.93 -16.21
N ASN A 483 -10.68 -4.24 -14.93
CA ASN A 483 -11.97 -3.92 -14.33
C ASN A 483 -12.26 -2.41 -14.24
N TYR A 484 -11.24 -1.60 -13.93
CA TYR A 484 -11.36 -0.15 -13.86
C TYR A 484 -11.74 0.46 -15.22
N ALA A 485 -11.30 -0.14 -16.33
CA ALA A 485 -11.64 0.31 -17.67
C ALA A 485 -13.15 0.20 -17.98
N LYS A 486 -13.85 -0.74 -17.34
CA LYS A 486 -15.28 -1.03 -17.59
C LYS A 486 -16.19 0.17 -17.28
N PHE A 487 -15.76 1.10 -16.43
CA PHE A 487 -16.57 2.25 -15.98
C PHE A 487 -16.33 3.54 -16.76
N GLY A 488 -15.33 3.57 -17.66
CA GLY A 488 -15.02 4.74 -18.46
C GLY A 488 -14.90 6.02 -17.62
N GLU A 489 -15.52 7.10 -18.07
CA GLU A 489 -15.41 8.43 -17.45
C GLU A 489 -16.08 8.59 -16.08
N LEU A 490 -16.75 7.56 -15.56
CA LEU A 490 -17.32 7.62 -14.20
C LEU A 490 -16.23 7.59 -13.13
N LEU A 491 -15.06 7.04 -13.45
CA LEU A 491 -13.95 6.89 -12.52
C LEU A 491 -12.87 7.96 -12.74
N ALA A 492 -12.21 8.37 -11.65
CA ALA A 492 -11.08 9.30 -11.72
C ALA A 492 -9.85 8.66 -12.37
N ASP A 493 -8.99 9.47 -13.01
CA ASP A 493 -7.66 9.04 -13.49
C ASP A 493 -7.62 7.78 -14.39
N VAL A 494 -8.71 7.48 -15.11
CA VAL A 494 -8.84 6.27 -15.96
C VAL A 494 -7.66 6.10 -16.90
N LYS A 495 -7.23 7.18 -17.58
CA LYS A 495 -6.07 7.17 -18.50
C LYS A 495 -4.75 6.74 -17.83
N LYS A 496 -4.61 6.92 -16.52
CA LYS A 496 -3.41 6.55 -15.76
C LYS A 496 -3.49 5.13 -15.19
N ILE A 497 -4.70 4.64 -14.92
CA ILE A 497 -4.95 3.38 -14.20
C ILE A 497 -5.31 2.25 -15.19
N ALA A 498 -6.29 2.48 -16.04
CA ALA A 498 -6.85 1.46 -16.92
C ALA A 498 -5.86 1.02 -18.00
N TRP A 499 -5.92 -0.25 -18.38
CA TRP A 499 -5.37 -0.70 -19.66
C TRP A 499 -6.41 -0.41 -20.72
N VAL A 500 -6.18 0.64 -21.51
CA VAL A 500 -6.87 0.76 -22.80
C VAL A 500 -6.11 -0.15 -23.74
N LYS A 501 -6.72 -1.27 -24.18
CA LYS A 501 -6.20 -1.96 -25.36
C LYS A 501 -6.30 -0.95 -26.49
N GLU A 502 -5.18 -0.48 -26.99
CA GLU A 502 -5.15 0.03 -28.36
C GLU A 502 -5.50 -1.20 -29.22
N GLU A 503 -6.73 -1.24 -29.74
CA GLU A 503 -7.01 -2.08 -30.89
C GLU A 503 -6.07 -1.58 -31.99
N LYS A 504 -4.95 -2.28 -32.17
CA LYS A 504 -4.22 -2.19 -33.42
C LYS A 504 -5.18 -2.73 -34.46
N ASP A 505 -5.64 -1.84 -35.32
CA ASP A 505 -6.26 -2.18 -36.59
C ASP A 505 -5.35 -3.20 -37.29
N GLU A 506 -5.67 -4.49 -37.21
CA GLU A 506 -5.10 -5.55 -38.04
C GLU A 506 -5.74 -5.50 -39.45
N SER A 507 -5.93 -4.29 -39.97
CA SER A 507 -6.43 -3.99 -41.31
C SER A 507 -5.44 -3.12 -42.10
N ALA A 508 -4.16 -3.43 -41.98
CA ALA A 508 -3.12 -2.95 -42.89
C ALA A 508 -1.96 -3.95 -42.95
N ASP A 509 -2.15 -5.03 -43.72
CA ASP A 509 -1.15 -5.60 -44.64
C ASP A 509 -1.84 -6.54 -45.63
#